data_AF-A0A3M1L129-F1
#
_entry.id   AF-A0A3M1L129-F1
#
_cell.length_a   1.000
_cell.length_b   1.000
_cell.length_c   1.000
_cell.angle_alpha   90.00
_cell.angle_beta   90.00
_cell.angle_gamma   90.00
#
_symmetry.space_group_name_H-M   'P 1'
#
loop_
_entity.id
_entity.type
_entity.pdbx_description
1 polymer ?
#
loop_
_entity_poly.entity_id
_entity_poly.type
_entity_poly.pdbx_seq_one_letter_code
_entity_poly.pdbx_strand_id
1 'polypeptide(L)'
;MAEEKKDYFVALSECHLLNQQAVMEMAYFPEFQRWWQSVDGVMRAWAGRSLMGGGEMPEPNAATLIKAMDEAGVDVGFALRESMMDVAAHSNCMSTNAFILQEIEPYPDRLYLECNV
;
A
#
# COMPACT_ATOMS: atom_id res chain seq x y z
N MET A 1 -20.66 -3.12 28.49
CA MET A 1 -21.57 -2.54 27.49
C MET A 1 -21.45 -3.42 26.27
N ALA A 2 -22.54 -4.03 25.79
CA ALA A 2 -22.47 -4.81 24.56
C ALA A 2 -22.18 -3.85 23.40
N GLU A 3 -21.17 -4.18 22.59
CA GLU A 3 -20.83 -3.41 21.40
C GLU A 3 -22.01 -3.45 20.42
N GLU A 4 -22.49 -2.27 20.02
CA GLU A 4 -23.64 -2.15 19.14
C GLU A 4 -23.27 -2.74 17.77
N LYS A 5 -24.02 -3.74 17.30
CA LYS A 5 -23.69 -4.44 16.06
C LYS A 5 -23.90 -3.48 14.88
N LYS A 6 -22.82 -3.18 14.14
CA LYS A 6 -22.90 -2.35 12.93
C LYS A 6 -23.87 -2.93 11.89
N ASP A 7 -24.66 -2.06 11.27
CA ASP A 7 -25.64 -2.39 10.21
C ASP A 7 -25.10 -2.13 8.79
N TYR A 8 -23.79 -1.94 8.67
CA TYR A 8 -23.12 -1.67 7.41
C TYR A 8 -21.80 -2.42 7.31
N PHE A 9 -21.33 -2.57 6.08
CA PHE A 9 -20.07 -3.21 5.72
C PHE A 9 -19.19 -2.20 4.98
N VAL A 10 -17.93 -2.10 5.38
CA VAL A 10 -16.97 -1.15 4.80
C VAL A 10 -15.85 -1.90 4.09
N ALA A 11 -15.79 -1.76 2.77
CA ALA A 11 -14.70 -2.28 1.96
C ALA A 11 -13.71 -1.15 1.61
N LEU A 12 -12.44 -1.35 1.92
CA LEU A 12 -11.35 -0.57 1.35
C LEU A 12 -11.10 -1.10 -0.07
N SER A 13 -11.59 -0.35 -1.06
CA SER A 13 -11.60 -0.78 -2.46
C SER A 13 -10.21 -0.98 -3.05
N GLU A 14 -9.18 -0.36 -2.49
CA GLU A 14 -7.81 -0.46 -2.98
C GLU A 14 -6.82 -0.15 -1.86
N CYS A 15 -5.78 -0.99 -1.75
CA CYS A 15 -4.59 -0.70 -0.97
C CYS A 15 -3.34 -1.29 -1.63
N HIS A 16 -2.18 -0.74 -1.29
CA HIS A 16 -0.89 -1.24 -1.76
C HIS A 16 -0.04 -1.72 -0.60
N LEU A 17 0.64 -2.84 -0.84
CA LEU A 17 1.67 -3.40 0.02
C LEU A 17 2.97 -3.36 -0.76
N LEU A 18 4.06 -2.97 -0.11
CA LEU A 18 5.31 -2.72 -0.81
C LEU A 18 6.34 -3.76 -0.43
N ASN A 19 6.96 -4.37 -1.44
CA ASN A 19 8.08 -5.27 -1.22
C ASN A 19 9.28 -4.47 -0.70
N GLN A 20 9.77 -4.84 0.47
CA GLN A 20 10.90 -4.16 1.11
C GLN A 20 12.16 -4.14 0.25
N GLN A 21 12.40 -5.19 -0.55
CA GLN A 21 13.51 -5.21 -1.50
C GLN A 21 13.35 -4.11 -2.56
N ALA A 22 12.14 -3.95 -3.12
CA ALA A 22 11.87 -2.91 -4.11
C ALA A 22 12.00 -1.50 -3.50
N VAL A 23 11.60 -1.33 -2.23
CA VAL A 23 11.79 -0.08 -1.48
C VAL A 23 13.29 0.23 -1.29
N MET A 24 14.13 -0.76 -1.00
CA MET A 24 15.58 -0.56 -0.88
C MET A 24 16.24 -0.17 -2.21
N GLU A 25 15.71 -0.66 -3.33
CA GLU A 25 16.23 -0.39 -4.67
C GLU A 25 15.78 0.95 -5.27
N MET A 26 14.87 1.67 -4.59
CA MET A 26 14.36 2.97 -5.04
C MET A 26 15.47 3.98 -5.35
N ALA A 27 16.51 3.99 -4.53
CA ALA A 27 17.62 4.92 -4.68
C ALA A 27 18.55 4.55 -5.85
N TYR A 28 18.47 3.32 -6.36
CA TYR A 28 19.35 2.85 -7.43
C TYR A 28 18.83 3.22 -8.83
N PHE A 29 17.51 3.16 -9.06
CA PHE A 29 16.91 3.41 -10.36
C PHE A 29 16.44 4.87 -10.51
N PRO A 30 17.00 5.67 -11.45
CA PRO A 30 16.62 7.08 -11.61
C PRO A 30 15.13 7.30 -11.91
N GLU A 31 14.53 6.41 -12.70
CA GLU A 31 13.11 6.49 -13.08
C GLU A 31 12.19 6.19 -11.89
N PHE A 32 12.64 5.33 -10.96
CA PHE A 32 11.96 5.08 -9.70
C PHE A 32 12.03 6.31 -8.80
N GLN A 33 13.20 6.94 -8.67
CA GLN A 33 13.34 8.19 -7.93
C GLN A 33 12.41 9.29 -8.48
N ARG A 34 12.28 9.41 -9.81
CA ARG A 34 11.35 10.35 -10.44
C ARG A 34 9.89 10.05 -10.06
N TRP A 35 9.48 8.79 -10.10
CA TRP A 35 8.15 8.39 -9.66
C TRP A 35 7.92 8.75 -8.18
N TRP A 36 8.87 8.46 -7.30
CA TRP A 36 8.75 8.78 -5.88
C TRP A 36 8.67 10.29 -5.60
N GLN A 37 9.40 11.11 -6.35
CA GLN A 37 9.30 12.57 -6.28
C GLN A 37 7.89 13.06 -6.67
N SER A 38 7.22 12.37 -7.60
CA SER A 38 5.83 12.67 -7.95
C SER A 38 4.89 12.36 -6.78
N VAL A 39 5.07 11.21 -6.12
CA VAL A 39 4.30 10.84 -4.91
C VAL A 39 4.51 11.87 -3.80
N ASP A 40 5.76 12.27 -3.53
CA ASP A 40 6.08 13.32 -2.55
C ASP A 40 5.40 14.65 -2.91
N GLY A 41 5.37 15.01 -4.19
CA GLY A 41 4.67 16.21 -4.67
C GLY A 41 3.18 16.22 -4.33
N VAL A 42 2.50 15.09 -4.51
CA VAL A 42 1.08 14.93 -4.13
C VAL A 42 0.91 15.08 -2.62
N MET A 43 1.76 14.42 -1.83
CA MET A 43 1.67 14.48 -0.36
C MET A 43 1.90 15.88 0.20
N ARG A 44 2.84 16.64 -0.39
CA ARG A 44 3.04 18.05 -0.01
C ARG A 44 1.82 18.90 -0.32
N ALA A 45 1.17 18.67 -1.46
CA ALA A 45 0.00 19.43 -1.86
C ALA A 45 -1.26 19.07 -1.05
N TRP A 46 -1.48 17.78 -0.76
CA TRP A 46 -2.72 17.30 -0.13
C TRP A 46 -2.66 17.23 1.38
N ALA A 47 -1.51 16.86 1.93
CA ALA A 47 -1.34 16.59 3.36
C ALA A 47 -0.34 17.55 4.04
N GLY A 48 0.21 18.52 3.29
CA GLY A 48 1.18 19.48 3.83
C GLY A 48 2.47 18.84 4.37
N ARG A 49 2.75 17.58 3.99
CA ARG A 49 3.89 16.79 4.49
C ARG A 49 4.73 16.25 3.34
N SER A 50 6.04 16.16 3.55
CA SER A 50 6.97 15.55 2.59
C SER A 50 7.38 14.17 3.07
N LEU A 51 7.27 13.18 2.19
CA LEU A 51 7.79 11.83 2.42
C LEU A 51 9.32 11.81 2.31
N MET A 52 9.88 12.67 1.44
CA MET A 52 11.33 12.80 1.29
C MET A 52 11.99 13.66 2.39
N GLY A 53 11.25 14.55 3.03
CA GLY A 53 11.71 15.43 4.11
C GLY A 53 11.69 14.80 5.51
N GLY A 54 11.55 13.47 5.62
CA GLY A 54 11.48 12.76 6.90
C GLY A 54 10.07 12.59 7.46
N GLY A 55 9.01 12.83 6.67
CA GLY A 55 7.66 12.46 7.07
C GLY A 55 7.52 10.95 7.14
N GLU A 56 7.10 10.44 8.30
CA GLU A 56 6.94 9.00 8.51
C GLU A 56 5.92 8.42 7.53
N MET A 57 6.32 7.36 6.83
CA MET A 57 5.39 6.46 6.17
C MET A 57 5.16 5.29 7.12
N PRO A 58 3.90 4.88 7.37
CA PRO A 58 3.65 3.62 8.05
C PRO A 58 4.33 2.49 7.27
N GLU A 59 4.75 1.44 7.97
CA GLU A 59 5.31 0.28 7.29
C GLU A 59 4.28 -0.27 6.29
N PRO A 60 4.63 -0.40 5.01
CA PRO A 60 3.67 -0.74 3.96
C PRO A 60 3.43 -2.26 3.88
N ASN A 61 3.08 -2.86 5.01
CA ASN A 61 2.87 -4.31 5.20
C ASN A 61 1.45 -4.60 5.70
N ALA A 62 1.00 -5.85 5.55
CA ALA A 62 -0.37 -6.24 5.88
C ALA A 62 -0.67 -6.06 7.37
N ALA A 63 0.29 -6.37 8.25
CA ALA A 63 0.12 -6.24 9.70
C ALA A 63 -0.17 -4.79 10.15
N THR A 64 0.48 -3.81 9.52
CA THR A 64 0.25 -2.39 9.81
C THR A 64 -1.09 -1.93 9.25
N LEU A 65 -1.42 -2.36 8.03
CA LEU A 65 -2.71 -2.05 7.41
C LEU A 65 -3.89 -2.60 8.23
N ILE A 66 -3.82 -3.84 8.74
CA ILE A 66 -4.89 -4.45 9.54
C ILE A 66 -5.19 -3.62 10.79
N LYS A 67 -4.16 -3.12 11.49
CA LYS A 67 -4.37 -2.24 12.64
C LYS A 67 -5.12 -0.97 12.25
N ALA A 68 -4.71 -0.33 11.16
CA ALA A 68 -5.40 0.86 10.65
C ALA A 68 -6.84 0.56 10.20
N MET A 69 -7.07 -0.60 9.60
CA MET A 69 -8.42 -1.07 9.22
C MET A 69 -9.31 -1.26 10.45
N ASP A 70 -8.79 -1.88 11.51
CA ASP A 70 -9.53 -2.07 12.76
C ASP A 70 -9.87 -0.73 13.42
N GLU A 71 -8.93 0.22 13.47
CA GLU A 71 -9.15 1.58 13.99
C GLU A 71 -10.19 2.36 13.16
N ALA A 72 -10.20 2.17 11.85
CA ALA A 72 -11.12 2.84 10.93
C ALA A 72 -12.47 2.12 10.76
N GLY A 73 -12.65 0.94 11.36
CA GLY A 73 -13.85 0.12 11.22
C GLY A 73 -14.03 -0.52 9.83
N VAL A 74 -12.95 -0.73 9.09
CA VAL A 74 -12.93 -1.36 7.77
C VAL A 74 -13.00 -2.88 7.90
N ASP A 75 -13.96 -3.48 7.20
CA ASP A 75 -14.19 -4.93 7.20
C ASP A 75 -13.16 -5.68 6.36
N VAL A 76 -12.98 -5.26 5.11
CA VAL A 76 -12.09 -5.94 4.15
C VAL A 76 -11.31 -4.94 3.31
N GLY A 77 -10.17 -5.37 2.80
CA GLY A 77 -9.34 -4.61 1.88
C GLY A 77 -8.98 -5.41 0.63
N PHE A 78 -8.88 -4.74 -0.50
CA PHE A 78 -8.44 -5.32 -1.76
C PHE A 78 -7.02 -4.82 -2.07
N ALA A 79 -6.05 -5.73 -1.94
CA ALA A 79 -4.64 -5.45 -2.12
C ALA A 79 -4.26 -5.58 -3.60
N LEU A 80 -3.97 -4.43 -4.22
CA LEU A 80 -3.46 -4.33 -5.58
C LEU A 80 -1.94 -4.16 -5.55
N ARG A 81 -1.23 -4.84 -6.46
CA ARG A 81 0.20 -4.60 -6.64
C ARG A 81 0.45 -3.15 -7.08
N GLU A 82 1.38 -2.46 -6.43
CA GLU A 82 1.96 -1.23 -6.97
C GLU A 82 2.94 -1.60 -8.09
N SER A 83 2.54 -1.32 -9.33
CA SER A 83 3.26 -1.79 -10.51
C SER A 83 4.36 -0.85 -10.94
N MET A 84 4.08 0.45 -10.94
CA MET A 84 4.84 1.55 -11.54
C MET A 84 5.52 1.32 -12.91
N MET A 85 5.23 0.23 -13.63
CA MET A 85 6.09 -0.22 -14.74
C MET A 85 6.16 0.81 -15.86
N ASP A 86 5.01 1.33 -16.31
CA ASP A 86 4.98 2.28 -17.43
C ASP A 86 5.59 3.64 -17.07
N VAL A 87 5.57 4.01 -15.78
CA VAL A 87 6.04 5.31 -15.28
C VAL A 87 7.50 5.28 -14.80
N ALA A 88 8.02 4.08 -14.50
CA ALA A 88 9.40 3.82 -14.09
C ALA A 88 10.23 3.14 -15.20
N ALA A 89 9.83 3.28 -16.47
CA ALA A 89 10.50 2.72 -17.64
C ALA A 89 10.79 1.21 -17.53
N HIS A 90 9.88 0.47 -16.92
CA HIS A 90 10.00 -0.96 -16.63
C HIS A 90 11.26 -1.35 -15.82
N SER A 91 11.84 -0.42 -15.05
CA SER A 91 13.06 -0.66 -14.28
C SER A 91 12.85 -1.67 -13.16
N ASN A 92 11.73 -1.55 -12.43
CA ASN A 92 11.29 -2.50 -11.40
C ASN A 92 9.80 -2.26 -11.09
N CYS A 93 9.16 -3.22 -10.41
CA CYS A 93 7.85 -3.07 -9.77
C CYS A 93 7.98 -3.03 -8.25
N MET A 94 7.06 -2.36 -7.57
CA MET A 94 7.07 -2.28 -6.10
C MET A 94 6.55 -3.53 -5.42
N SER A 95 5.72 -4.27 -6.13
CA SER A 95 5.15 -5.53 -5.66
C SER A 95 4.68 -6.38 -6.84
N THR A 96 4.59 -7.69 -6.61
CA THR A 96 4.11 -8.68 -7.56
C THR A 96 2.88 -9.38 -7.00
N ASN A 97 2.06 -10.01 -7.86
CA ASN A 97 0.92 -10.80 -7.38
C ASN A 97 1.37 -11.90 -6.39
N ALA A 98 2.53 -12.53 -6.64
CA ALA A 98 3.09 -13.55 -5.74
C ALA A 98 3.47 -12.97 -4.36
N PHE A 99 4.08 -11.78 -4.34
CA PHE A 99 4.37 -11.08 -3.08
C PHE A 99 3.08 -10.76 -2.33
N ILE A 100 2.08 -10.17 -3.00
CA ILE A 100 0.81 -9.82 -2.36
C ILE A 100 0.15 -11.06 -1.74
N LEU A 101 0.10 -12.19 -2.47
CA LEU A 101 -0.47 -13.44 -1.95
C LEU A 101 0.23 -13.93 -0.68
N GLN A 102 1.57 -13.86 -0.63
CA GLN A 102 2.34 -14.24 0.57
C GLN A 102 2.07 -13.28 1.73
N GLU A 103 2.02 -11.98 1.45
CA GLU A 103 1.87 -10.94 2.47
C GLU A 103 0.47 -10.98 3.12
N ILE A 104 -0.58 -11.31 2.35
CA ILE A 104 -1.96 -11.37 2.84
C ILE A 104 -2.39 -12.73 3.38
N GLU A 105 -1.60 -13.80 3.17
CA GLU A 105 -1.91 -15.17 3.62
C GLU A 105 -2.38 -15.27 5.07
N PRO A 106 -1.82 -14.53 6.05
CA PRO A 106 -2.28 -14.58 7.44
C PRO A 106 -3.68 -13.98 7.68
N TYR A 107 -4.27 -13.31 6.68
CA TYR A 107 -5.49 -12.49 6.81
C TYR A 107 -6.60 -12.90 5.79
N PRO A 108 -6.98 -14.18 5.70
CA PRO A 108 -7.83 -14.71 4.61
C PRO A 108 -9.25 -14.13 4.56
N ASP A 109 -9.77 -13.64 5.69
CA ASP A 109 -11.11 -13.06 5.79
C ASP A 109 -11.10 -11.52 5.80
N ARG A 110 -9.93 -10.90 5.62
CA ARG A 110 -9.75 -9.45 5.73
C ARG A 110 -9.10 -8.83 4.51
N LEU A 111 -8.20 -9.55 3.82
CA LEU A 111 -7.46 -9.03 2.68
C LEU A 111 -7.58 -9.96 1.48
N TYR A 112 -7.88 -9.38 0.33
CA TYR A 112 -8.05 -10.11 -0.93
C TYR A 112 -7.11 -9.56 -2.00
N LEU A 113 -6.52 -10.45 -2.80
CA LEU A 113 -5.73 -10.03 -3.96
C LEU A 113 -6.64 -9.41 -5.02
N GLU A 114 -6.33 -8.19 -5.43
CA GLU A 114 -6.79 -7.66 -6.72
C GLU A 114 -5.76 -8.03 -7.79
N CYS A 115 -6.06 -9.10 -8.54
CA CYS A 115 -5.12 -9.67 -9.48
C CYS A 115 -5.04 -8.82 -10.75
N ASN A 116 -3.86 -8.26 -11.02
CA ASN A 116 -3.59 -7.58 -12.28
C ASN A 116 -3.10 -8.61 -13.31
N VAL A 117 -3.73 -8.63 -14.50
CA VAL A 117 -3.49 -9.58 -15.61
C VAL A 117 -2.77 -8.94 -16.79
#